data_AF-A0A1N6XQ74-F1
#
_entry.id   AF-A0A1N6XQ74-F1
#
_cell.length_a   1.000
_cell.length_b   1.000
_cell.length_c   1.000
_cell.angle_alpha   90.00
_cell.angle_beta   90.00
_cell.angle_gamma   90.00
#
_symmetry.space_group_name_H-M   'P 1'
#
loop_
_entity.id
_entity.type
_entity.pdbx_description
1 polymer ?
#
loop_
_entity_poly.entity_id
_entity_poly.type
_entity_poly.pdbx_seq_one_letter_code
_entity_poly.pdbx_strand_id
1 'polypeptide(L)'
;MRIFNETQRFTQWWLLLLNVALLFLIAYSCYTWFILGDAVGNIASNDLIGQTTFLLIFILIIPLIYVFNLKTTIDEIGIHYQFIPIHFSKKIIRWHEIEKCFVRTYSPIRAYGGWGYRGISGKNKALNVKGNKGIQLILKNGKKLLIGTQKEREAKIVIERYFKITNE
;
A
#
# COMPACT_ATOMS: atom_id res chain seq x y z
N MET A 1 -2.62 19.99 -21.08
CA MET A 1 -3.72 19.53 -20.19
C MET A 1 -3.16 19.22 -18.81
N ARG A 2 -3.91 19.47 -17.73
CA ARG A 2 -3.43 19.28 -16.35
C ARG A 2 -3.73 17.85 -15.89
N ILE A 3 -2.72 16.99 -15.94
CA ILE A 3 -2.83 15.58 -15.56
C ILE A 3 -2.33 15.42 -14.12
N PHE A 4 -3.08 14.71 -13.27
CA PHE A 4 -2.59 14.28 -11.95
C PHE A 4 -1.79 12.99 -12.12
N ASN A 5 -0.61 12.90 -11.50
CA ASN A 5 0.15 11.65 -11.43
C ASN A 5 0.81 11.51 -10.05
N GLU A 6 0.61 10.35 -9.45
CA GLU A 6 1.20 9.97 -8.17
C GLU A 6 1.63 8.51 -8.17
N THR A 7 2.84 8.24 -7.68
CA THR A 7 3.31 6.89 -7.34
C THR A 7 3.68 6.85 -5.87
N GLN A 8 3.03 5.98 -5.11
CA GLN A 8 3.25 5.81 -3.67
C GLN A 8 3.92 4.47 -3.38
N ARG A 9 4.89 4.47 -2.47
CA ARG A 9 5.62 3.29 -1.97
C ARG A 9 5.61 3.24 -0.44
N PHE A 10 5.70 2.04 0.11
CA PHE A 10 5.82 1.83 1.56
C PHE A 10 7.19 2.36 2.03
N THR A 11 7.16 3.50 2.72
CA THR A 11 8.34 4.32 3.09
C THR A 11 8.18 4.95 4.49
N GLN A 12 7.21 4.50 5.27
CA GLN A 12 6.88 5.07 6.57
C GLN A 12 8.01 4.84 7.59
N TRP A 13 8.25 5.82 8.47
CA TRP A 13 9.32 5.74 9.49
C TRP A 13 9.15 4.53 10.44
N TRP A 14 7.92 4.15 10.77
CA TRP A 14 7.66 2.98 11.63
C TRP A 14 8.00 1.66 10.94
N LEU A 15 7.95 1.59 9.60
CA LEU A 15 8.45 0.44 8.84
C LEU A 15 9.97 0.34 8.94
N LEU A 16 10.67 1.48 8.92
CA LEU A 16 12.11 1.51 9.13
C LEU A 16 12.48 0.96 10.52
N LEU A 17 11.78 1.41 11.57
CA LEU A 17 11.98 0.89 12.93
C LEU A 17 11.76 -0.63 13.00
N LEU A 18 10.67 -1.11 12.40
CA LEU A 18 10.40 -2.55 12.32
C LEU A 18 11.54 -3.31 11.63
N ASN A 19 12.03 -2.81 10.49
CA ASN A 19 13.12 -3.46 9.78
C ASN A 19 14.43 -3.46 10.57
N VAL A 20 14.74 -2.36 11.27
CA VAL A 20 15.92 -2.30 12.16
C VAL A 20 15.81 -3.34 13.28
N ALA A 21 14.63 -3.48 13.90
CA ALA A 21 14.40 -4.49 14.93
C ALA A 21 14.56 -5.92 14.40
N LEU A 22 14.07 -6.20 13.18
CA LEU A 22 14.25 -7.50 12.53
C LEU A 22 15.72 -7.78 12.20
N LEU A 23 16.46 -6.78 11.72
CA LEU A 23 17.91 -6.91 11.46
C LEU A 23 18.70 -7.18 12.74
N PHE A 24 18.34 -6.51 13.84
CA PHE A 24 18.94 -6.76 15.14
C PHE A 24 18.68 -8.20 15.61
N LEU A 25 17.44 -8.69 15.45
CA LEU A 25 17.10 -10.08 15.76
C LEU A 25 17.95 -11.08 14.97
N ILE A 26 18.12 -10.85 13.66
CA ILE A 26 18.97 -11.68 12.81
C ILE A 26 20.43 -11.65 13.28
N ALA A 27 20.96 -10.46 13.56
CA ALA A 27 22.34 -10.29 14.01
C ALA A 27 22.57 -10.99 15.36
N TYR A 28 21.64 -10.83 16.30
CA TYR A 28 21.66 -11.52 17.59
C TYR A 28 21.66 -13.04 17.39
N SER A 29 20.75 -13.58 16.57
CA SER A 29 20.68 -15.02 16.30
C SER A 29 21.96 -15.58 15.68
N CYS A 30 22.56 -14.86 14.72
CA CYS A 30 23.83 -15.26 14.13
C CYS A 30 24.97 -15.24 15.17
N TYR A 31 25.03 -14.21 16.02
CA TYR A 31 26.03 -14.13 17.08
C TYR A 31 25.89 -15.30 18.07
N THR A 32 24.67 -15.62 18.51
CA THR A 32 24.43 -16.74 19.43
C THR A 32 24.79 -18.09 18.81
N TRP A 33 24.44 -18.34 17.54
CA TRP A 33 24.72 -19.63 16.90
C TRP A 33 26.20 -19.82 16.59
N PHE A 34 26.86 -18.81 16.00
CA PHE A 34 28.20 -18.97 15.45
C PHE A 34 29.33 -18.54 16.39
N ILE A 35 29.05 -17.71 17.39
CA ILE A 35 30.06 -17.22 18.35
C ILE A 35 29.87 -17.85 19.72
N LEU A 36 28.66 -17.81 20.27
CA LEU A 36 28.39 -18.38 21.59
C LEU A 36 28.18 -19.89 21.56
N GLY A 37 27.76 -20.45 20.41
CA GLY A 37 27.47 -21.87 20.26
C GLY A 37 26.19 -22.31 20.96
N ASP A 38 25.27 -21.38 21.27
CA ASP A 38 24.02 -21.65 21.98
C ASP A 38 22.79 -21.58 21.06
N ALA A 39 21.65 -22.09 21.53
CA ALA A 39 20.39 -22.12 20.80
C ALA A 39 19.63 -20.78 20.87
N VAL A 40 18.80 -20.52 19.85
CA VAL A 40 17.81 -19.43 19.88
C VAL A 40 16.43 -20.00 19.66
N GLY A 41 15.59 -19.93 20.69
CA GLY A 41 14.28 -20.59 20.68
C GLY A 41 14.44 -22.09 20.45
N ASN A 42 13.82 -22.60 19.38
CA ASN A 42 13.87 -24.03 19.04
C ASN A 42 14.98 -24.39 18.05
N ILE A 43 15.87 -23.45 17.70
CA ILE A 43 16.93 -23.65 16.70
C ILE A 43 18.27 -23.76 17.43
N ALA A 44 18.84 -24.97 17.43
CA ALA A 44 20.15 -25.24 18.03
C ALA A 44 21.30 -24.64 17.21
N SER A 45 22.47 -24.45 17.84
CA SER A 45 23.69 -23.92 17.20
C SER A 45 24.27 -24.84 16.12
N ASN A 46 23.94 -26.14 16.14
CA ASN A 46 24.32 -27.11 15.11
C ASN A 46 23.19 -27.47 14.13
N ASP A 47 22.00 -26.86 14.27
CA ASP A 47 20.86 -27.08 13.37
C ASP A 47 20.97 -26.19 12.12
N LEU A 48 21.79 -26.62 11.17
CA LEU A 48 22.00 -25.90 9.91
C LEU A 48 20.69 -25.68 9.11
N ILE A 49 19.74 -26.62 9.19
CA ILE A 49 18.48 -26.54 8.45
C ILE A 49 17.60 -25.45 9.09
N GLY A 50 17.45 -25.45 10.41
CA GLY A 50 16.69 -24.43 11.13
C GLY A 50 17.27 -23.03 10.94
N GLN A 51 18.59 -22.89 11.06
CA GLN A 51 19.30 -21.62 10.87
C GLN A 51 19.12 -21.07 9.45
N THR A 52 19.36 -21.90 8.43
CA THR A 52 19.20 -21.51 7.02
C THR A 52 17.75 -21.14 6.71
N THR A 53 16.79 -21.93 7.20
CA THR A 53 15.35 -21.67 7.02
C THR A 53 14.96 -20.33 7.64
N PHE A 54 15.39 -20.06 8.88
CA PHE A 54 15.15 -18.80 9.58
C PHE A 54 15.67 -17.61 8.78
N LEU A 55 16.94 -17.64 8.36
CA LEU A 55 17.56 -16.55 7.60
C LEU A 55 16.86 -16.33 6.26
N LEU A 56 16.54 -17.41 5.54
CA LEU A 56 15.84 -17.34 4.26
C LEU A 56 14.46 -16.67 4.39
N ILE A 57 13.71 -17.00 5.44
CA ILE A 57 12.40 -16.36 5.72
C ILE A 57 12.54 -14.84 5.84
N PHE A 58 13.51 -14.35 6.63
CA PHE A 58 13.69 -12.91 6.80
C PHE A 58 14.20 -12.22 5.53
N ILE A 59 15.12 -12.85 4.81
CA ILE A 59 15.62 -12.36 3.52
C ILE A 59 14.49 -12.21 2.50
N LEU A 60 13.49 -13.09 2.52
CA LEU A 60 12.35 -13.02 1.61
C LEU A 60 11.27 -12.03 2.07
N ILE A 61 10.95 -12.00 3.37
CA ILE A 61 9.82 -11.21 3.90
C ILE A 61 10.13 -9.72 3.97
N ILE A 62 11.31 -9.32 4.44
CA ILE A 62 11.68 -7.91 4.64
C ILE A 62 11.56 -7.08 3.34
N PRO A 63 12.15 -7.49 2.20
CA PRO A 63 12.06 -6.71 0.97
C PRO A 63 10.67 -6.76 0.33
N LEU A 64 9.83 -7.76 0.65
CA LEU A 64 8.55 -8.00 -0.03
C LEU A 64 7.61 -6.80 0.03
N ILE A 65 7.56 -6.09 1.17
CA ILE A 65 6.70 -4.91 1.34
C ILE A 65 7.08 -3.77 0.39
N TYR A 66 8.36 -3.66 0.00
CA TYR A 66 8.90 -2.60 -0.84
C TYR A 66 8.63 -2.80 -2.33
N VAL A 67 8.26 -4.01 -2.75
CA VAL A 67 7.78 -4.30 -4.11
C VAL A 67 6.44 -3.60 -4.37
N PHE A 68 5.62 -3.44 -3.33
CA PHE A 68 4.30 -2.87 -3.47
C PHE A 68 4.32 -1.37 -3.73
N ASN A 69 3.58 -0.94 -4.75
CA ASN A 69 3.39 0.47 -5.04
C ASN A 69 2.01 0.74 -5.64
N LEU A 70 1.47 1.92 -5.34
CA LEU A 70 0.21 2.41 -5.86
C LEU A 70 0.48 3.53 -6.85
N LYS A 71 0.12 3.32 -8.10
CA LYS A 71 0.12 4.34 -9.15
C LYS A 71 -1.29 4.89 -9.31
N THR A 72 -1.42 6.20 -9.43
CA THR A 72 -2.70 6.88 -9.65
C THR A 72 -2.51 7.99 -10.67
N THR A 73 -3.38 8.03 -11.67
CA THR A 73 -3.41 9.06 -12.70
C THR A 73 -4.84 9.54 -12.88
N ILE A 74 -5.06 10.84 -13.01
CA ILE A 74 -6.39 11.42 -13.27
C ILE A 74 -6.26 12.33 -14.49
N ASP A 75 -7.11 12.08 -15.47
CA ASP A 75 -7.16 12.78 -16.76
C ASP A 75 -8.61 12.99 -17.24
N GLU A 76 -8.78 13.45 -18.47
CA GLU A 76 -10.08 13.68 -19.12
C GLU A 76 -10.93 12.42 -19.30
N ILE A 77 -10.33 11.22 -19.32
CA ILE A 77 -11.07 9.96 -19.47
C ILE A 77 -11.63 9.50 -18.13
N GLY A 78 -10.83 9.61 -17.07
CA GLY A 78 -11.22 9.15 -15.74
C GLY A 78 -10.07 9.04 -14.76
N ILE A 79 -10.25 8.11 -13.81
CA ILE A 79 -9.25 7.79 -12.80
C ILE A 79 -8.64 6.44 -13.14
N HIS A 80 -7.33 6.47 -13.34
CA HIS A 80 -6.51 5.30 -13.62
C HIS A 80 -5.72 4.93 -12.37
N TYR A 81 -5.69 3.65 -12.04
CA TYR A 81 -4.91 3.19 -10.90
C TYR A 81 -4.34 1.79 -11.11
N GLN A 82 -3.21 1.53 -10.46
CA GLN A 82 -2.56 0.23 -10.47
C GLN A 82 -1.88 0.01 -9.12
N PHE A 83 -2.16 -1.13 -8.50
CA PHE A 83 -1.52 -1.52 -7.24
C PHE A 83 -0.61 -2.72 -7.54
N ILE A 84 0.66 -2.44 -7.76
CA ILE A 84 1.66 -3.45 -8.15
C ILE A 84 2.09 -4.22 -6.90
N PRO A 85 2.29 -5.55 -6.97
CA PRO A 85 2.12 -6.44 -8.12
C PRO A 85 0.71 -7.05 -8.26
N ILE A 86 -0.24 -6.70 -7.40
CA ILE A 86 -1.60 -7.31 -7.39
C ILE A 86 -2.37 -7.04 -8.70
N HIS A 87 -2.20 -5.86 -9.28
CA HIS A 87 -2.80 -5.49 -10.57
C HIS A 87 -1.79 -5.64 -11.71
N PHE A 88 -1.96 -6.68 -12.52
CA PHE A 88 -1.15 -6.92 -13.73
C PHE A 88 -1.29 -5.81 -14.79
N SER A 89 -2.45 -5.15 -14.84
CA SER A 89 -2.71 -4.02 -15.74
C SER A 89 -3.31 -2.82 -14.99
N LYS A 90 -3.23 -1.64 -15.61
CA LYS A 90 -3.90 -0.44 -15.09
C LYS A 90 -5.40 -0.63 -15.17
N LYS A 91 -6.10 -0.31 -14.08
CA LYS A 91 -7.56 -0.23 -14.05
C LYS A 91 -7.99 1.20 -14.31
N ILE A 92 -9.10 1.36 -15.04
CA ILE A 92 -9.67 2.65 -15.40
C ILE A 92 -11.09 2.67 -14.86
N ILE A 93 -11.45 3.76 -14.18
CA ILE A 93 -12.84 4.09 -13.84
C ILE A 93 -13.14 5.38 -14.58
N ARG A 94 -14.01 5.31 -15.58
CA ARG A 94 -14.39 6.48 -16.39
C ARG A 94 -15.29 7.40 -15.60
N TRP A 95 -15.26 8.69 -15.93
CA TRP A 95 -16.08 9.69 -15.23
C TRP A 95 -17.56 9.35 -15.20
N HIS A 96 -18.12 8.83 -16.29
CA HIS A 96 -19.53 8.46 -16.38
C HIS A 96 -19.94 7.28 -15.48
N GLU A 97 -18.99 6.50 -14.95
CA GLU A 97 -19.24 5.39 -14.03
C GLU A 97 -19.30 5.87 -12.56
N ILE A 98 -18.83 7.09 -12.30
CA ILE A 98 -18.69 7.67 -10.96
C ILE A 98 -19.92 8.51 -10.65
N GLU A 99 -20.57 8.21 -9.53
CA GLU A 99 -21.68 9.01 -9.00
C GLU A 99 -21.16 10.17 -8.14
N LYS A 100 -20.15 9.93 -7.29
CA LYS A 100 -19.51 10.97 -6.46
C LYS A 100 -18.00 10.75 -6.41
N CYS A 101 -17.25 11.83 -6.62
CA CYS A 101 -15.79 11.87 -6.50
C CYS A 101 -15.37 13.05 -5.64
N PHE A 102 -14.68 12.80 -4.53
CA PHE A 102 -14.19 13.87 -3.66
C PHE A 102 -12.97 13.43 -2.85
N VAL A 103 -12.14 14.41 -2.48
CA VAL A 103 -10.99 14.16 -1.60
C VAL A 103 -11.44 14.31 -0.15
N ARG A 104 -11.04 13.36 0.70
CA ARG A 104 -11.38 13.37 2.13
C ARG A 104 -10.20 12.93 3.01
N THR A 105 -10.25 13.37 4.26
CA THR A 105 -9.49 12.75 5.35
C THR A 105 -10.23 11.51 5.84
N TYR A 106 -9.52 10.42 6.12
CA TYR A 106 -10.08 9.17 6.64
C TYR A 106 -9.16 8.58 7.71
N SER A 107 -9.66 7.66 8.52
CA SER A 107 -8.83 6.89 9.46
C SER A 107 -8.49 5.53 8.85
N PRO A 108 -7.24 5.25 8.43
CA PRO A 108 -6.89 4.00 7.76
C PRO A 108 -7.19 2.76 8.61
N ILE A 109 -6.86 2.82 9.90
CA ILE A 109 -7.05 1.69 10.83
C ILE A 109 -8.54 1.48 11.11
N ARG A 110 -9.27 2.53 11.52
CA ARG A 110 -10.68 2.40 11.90
C ARG A 110 -11.60 2.11 10.71
N ALA A 111 -11.33 2.68 9.54
CA ALA A 111 -12.22 2.55 8.39
C ALA A 111 -11.91 1.35 7.50
N TYR A 112 -10.65 0.90 7.42
CA TYR A 112 -10.22 -0.10 6.45
C TYR A 112 -9.26 -1.17 7.01
N GLY A 113 -8.90 -1.14 8.29
CA GLY A 113 -7.96 -2.10 8.87
C GLY A 113 -6.51 -1.90 8.42
N GLY A 114 -6.11 -0.65 8.18
CA GLY A 114 -4.71 -0.27 7.91
C GLY A 114 -4.43 0.13 6.46
N TRP A 115 -3.18 -0.10 6.03
CA TRP A 115 -2.69 0.26 4.70
C TRP A 115 -2.50 -0.97 3.80
N GLY A 116 -2.76 -0.78 2.50
CA GLY A 116 -2.58 -1.76 1.45
C GLY A 116 -3.81 -1.85 0.55
N TYR A 117 -4.02 -3.02 -0.05
CA TYR A 117 -5.28 -3.34 -0.71
C TYR A 117 -6.23 -3.95 0.33
N ARG A 118 -7.33 -3.25 0.62
CA ARG A 118 -8.36 -3.61 1.61
C ARG A 118 -9.74 -3.76 0.98
N GLY A 119 -10.55 -4.62 1.58
CA GLY A 119 -11.95 -4.83 1.18
C GLY A 119 -12.12 -5.57 -0.16
N ILE A 120 -11.18 -6.45 -0.52
CA ILE A 120 -11.10 -7.11 -1.84
C ILE A 120 -12.43 -7.77 -2.25
N SER A 121 -13.12 -8.43 -1.31
CA SER A 121 -14.40 -9.12 -1.55
C SER A 121 -15.65 -8.27 -1.26
N GLY A 122 -15.48 -7.02 -0.84
CA GLY A 122 -16.57 -6.15 -0.41
C GLY A 122 -16.97 -5.08 -1.43
N LYS A 123 -18.11 -4.41 -1.15
CA LYS A 123 -18.53 -3.19 -1.85
C LYS A 123 -17.68 -1.97 -1.49
N ASN A 124 -16.95 -2.02 -0.37
CA ASN A 124 -16.10 -0.93 0.12
C ASN A 124 -14.63 -1.33 0.02
N LYS A 125 -13.91 -0.76 -0.96
CA LYS A 125 -12.50 -1.03 -1.21
C LYS A 125 -11.65 0.17 -0.83
N ALA A 126 -10.42 -0.10 -0.39
CA ALA A 126 -9.39 0.92 -0.27
C ALA A 126 -8.07 0.42 -0.84
N LEU A 127 -7.41 1.31 -1.57
CA LEU A 127 -6.05 1.17 -2.06
C LEU A 127 -5.27 2.33 -1.48
N ASN A 128 -4.49 2.07 -0.43
CA ASN A 128 -3.69 3.10 0.23
C ASN A 128 -2.31 2.54 0.58
N VAL A 129 -1.30 3.40 0.57
CA VAL A 129 0.06 2.99 0.93
C VAL A 129 0.50 3.67 2.22
N LYS A 130 0.19 4.96 2.38
CA LYS A 130 0.50 5.75 3.58
C LYS A 130 -0.46 6.91 3.77
N GLY A 131 -0.36 7.59 4.91
CA GLY A 131 -1.15 8.78 5.22
C GLY A 131 -2.62 8.51 5.49
N ASN A 132 -3.40 9.59 5.58
CA ASN A 132 -4.81 9.62 5.98
C ASN A 132 -5.69 10.43 5.02
N LYS A 133 -5.19 10.77 3.83
CA LYS A 133 -5.92 11.49 2.77
C LYS A 133 -6.19 10.55 1.62
N GLY A 134 -7.39 10.64 1.03
CA GLY A 134 -7.80 9.75 -0.04
C GLY A 134 -8.86 10.36 -0.95
N ILE A 135 -8.82 9.95 -2.20
CA ILE A 135 -9.83 10.19 -3.22
C ILE A 135 -10.92 9.14 -3.03
N GLN A 136 -12.09 9.57 -2.59
CA GLN A 136 -13.25 8.71 -2.41
C GLN A 136 -14.10 8.70 -3.68
N LEU A 137 -14.30 7.50 -4.22
CA LEU A 137 -15.18 7.21 -5.33
C LEU A 137 -16.42 6.48 -4.81
N ILE A 138 -17.58 6.92 -5.23
CA ILE A 138 -18.86 6.21 -5.14
C ILE A 138 -19.29 5.97 -6.58
N LEU A 139 -19.37 4.71 -6.97
CA LEU A 139 -19.73 4.30 -8.33
C LEU A 139 -21.25 4.16 -8.44
N LYS A 140 -21.78 4.37 -9.64
CA LYS A 140 -23.23 4.24 -9.93
C LYS A 140 -23.80 2.86 -9.59
N ASN A 141 -22.97 1.81 -9.53
CA ASN A 141 -23.35 0.46 -9.11
C ASN A 141 -23.32 0.26 -7.57
N GLY A 142 -23.19 1.33 -6.79
CA GLY A 142 -23.15 1.31 -5.33
C GLY A 142 -21.82 0.84 -4.71
N LYS A 143 -20.82 0.46 -5.51
CA LYS A 143 -19.47 0.15 -5.01
C LYS A 143 -18.74 1.43 -4.65
N LYS A 144 -17.91 1.37 -3.61
CA LYS A 144 -17.06 2.47 -3.14
C LYS A 144 -15.60 2.06 -3.23
N LEU A 145 -14.76 2.96 -3.74
CA LEU A 145 -13.32 2.80 -3.79
C LEU A 145 -12.66 4.04 -3.20
N LEU A 146 -11.79 3.85 -2.23
CA LEU A 146 -10.90 4.90 -1.73
C LEU A 146 -9.50 4.68 -2.28
N ILE A 147 -8.92 5.69 -2.93
CA ILE A 147 -7.53 5.69 -3.37
C ILE A 147 -6.77 6.68 -2.49
N GLY A 148 -5.84 6.19 -1.66
CA GLY A 148 -5.01 7.05 -0.82
C GLY A 148 -4.18 8.02 -1.67
N THR A 149 -3.87 9.21 -1.15
CA THR A 149 -3.05 10.22 -1.83
C THR A 149 -2.22 11.02 -0.82
N GLN A 150 -1.01 11.41 -1.21
CA GLN A 150 -0.19 12.39 -0.49
C GLN A 150 -0.28 13.79 -1.12
N LYS A 151 -1.00 13.92 -2.23
CA LYS A 151 -1.12 15.13 -3.04
C LYS A 151 -2.56 15.67 -3.03
N GLU A 152 -3.12 15.83 -1.83
CA GLU A 152 -4.52 16.22 -1.58
C GLU A 152 -4.97 17.42 -2.44
N ARG A 153 -4.17 18.49 -2.45
CA ARG A 153 -4.48 19.72 -3.19
C ARG A 153 -4.49 19.50 -4.70
N GLU A 154 -3.48 18.83 -5.25
CA GLU A 154 -3.41 18.54 -6.70
C GLU A 154 -4.57 17.66 -7.14
N ALA A 155 -4.88 16.60 -6.38
CA ALA A 155 -6.00 15.71 -6.66
C ALA A 155 -7.34 16.47 -6.66
N LYS A 156 -7.57 17.34 -5.67
CA LYS A 156 -8.81 18.12 -5.57
C LYS A 156 -9.00 19.02 -6.78
N ILE A 157 -7.96 19.75 -7.21
CA ILE A 157 -8.03 20.66 -8.37
C ILE A 157 -8.38 19.89 -9.65
N VAL A 158 -7.76 18.73 -9.87
CA VAL A 158 -7.97 17.94 -11.10
C VAL A 158 -9.37 17.29 -11.11
N ILE A 159 -9.84 16.81 -9.96
CA ILE A 159 -11.21 16.28 -9.81
C ILE A 159 -12.24 17.38 -10.07
N GLU A 160 -12.06 18.57 -9.50
CA GLU A 160 -12.98 19.71 -9.73
C GLU A 160 -13.03 20.10 -11.20
N ARG A 161 -11.90 20.03 -11.92
CA ARG A 161 -11.84 20.33 -13.35
C ARG A 161 -12.59 19.31 -14.19
N TYR A 162 -12.33 18.01 -14.04
CA TYR A 162 -12.86 17.01 -14.97
C TYR A 162 -14.21 16.45 -14.53
N PHE A 163 -14.42 16.20 -13.24
CA PHE A 163 -15.65 15.57 -12.75
C PHE A 163 -16.84 16.54 -12.74
N LYS A 164 -16.64 17.83 -12.42
CA LYS A 164 -17.74 18.81 -12.46
C LYS A 164 -18.16 19.11 -13.89
N ILE A 165 -17.21 19.34 -14.80
CA ILE A 165 -17.48 19.64 -16.21
C ILE A 165 -18.22 18.50 -16.93
N THR A 166 -18.00 17.25 -16.53
CA THR A 166 -18.62 16.08 -17.18
C THR A 166 -20.04 15.79 -16.66
N ASN A 167 -20.47 16.46 -15.59
CA ASN A 167 -21.80 16.27 -14.97
C ASN A 167 -22.66 17.55 -14.95
N GLU A 168 -22.21 18.61 -15.63
CA GLU A 168 -23.03 19.76 -16.04
C GLU A 168 -23.47 19.56 -17.50
#